data_AF-A0A9D4PDI5-F1
#
_entry.id   AF-A0A9D4PDI5-F1
#
_cell.length_a   1.000
_cell.length_b   1.000
_cell.length_c   1.000
_cell.angle_alpha   90.00
_cell.angle_beta   90.00
_cell.angle_gamma   90.00
#
_symmetry.space_group_name_H-M   'P 1'
#
loop_
_entity.id
_entity.type
_entity.pdbx_description
1 polymer ?
#
loop_
_entity_poly.entity_id
_entity_poly.type
_entity_poly.pdbx_seq_one_letter_code
_entity_poly.pdbx_strand_id
1 'polypeptide(L)'
;MKQKYRKFLVQRRLAGMERKQLDKKLSVLDAMHYIASAWDAVTLETIANSFRHCGFNRSGACSTSEAAVPVDDEPEFGSLELPGSFADYVGADDDVAVCSEVSLDDIIETVRPDTAGTSDEEEIDDAAAASASVPT
;
A
#
# COMPACT_ATOMS: atom_id res chain seq x y z
N MET A 1 -16.00 1.74 -6.53
CA MET A 1 -15.16 1.14 -5.46
C MET A 1 -15.64 1.45 -4.04
N LYS A 2 -15.54 2.70 -3.53
CA LYS A 2 -15.87 3.09 -2.13
C LYS A 2 -17.24 2.62 -1.64
N GLN A 3 -18.27 2.77 -2.45
CA GLN A 3 -19.64 2.34 -2.11
C GLN A 3 -19.74 0.82 -1.90
N LYS A 4 -19.07 0.03 -2.75
CA LYS A 4 -19.06 -1.44 -2.67
C LYS A 4 -18.32 -1.92 -1.42
N TYR A 5 -17.16 -1.33 -1.13
CA TYR A 5 -16.42 -1.60 0.11
C TYR A 5 -17.28 -1.33 1.37
N ARG A 6 -17.96 -0.17 1.41
CA ARG A 6 -18.90 0.17 2.50
C ARG A 6 -20.06 -0.83 2.60
N LYS A 7 -20.57 -1.31 1.47
CA LYS A 7 -21.60 -2.36 1.46
C LYS A 7 -21.11 -3.65 2.13
N PHE A 8 -19.88 -4.10 1.82
CA PHE A 8 -19.29 -5.27 2.47
C PHE A 8 -19.13 -5.08 3.98
N LEU A 9 -18.72 -3.90 4.45
CA LEU A 9 -18.64 -3.61 5.88
C LEU A 9 -19.99 -3.73 6.59
N VAL A 10 -21.06 -3.21 5.98
CA VAL A 10 -22.42 -3.28 6.54
C VAL A 10 -22.92 -4.72 6.55
N GLN A 11 -22.74 -5.46 5.45
CA GLN A 11 -23.11 -6.88 5.37
C GLN A 11 -22.38 -7.71 6.44
N ARG A 12 -21.08 -7.47 6.64
CA ARG A 12 -20.28 -8.12 7.69
C ARG A 12 -20.84 -7.82 9.08
N ARG A 13 -21.22 -6.56 9.35
CA ARG A 13 -21.81 -6.16 10.64
C ARG A 13 -23.15 -6.84 10.89
N LEU A 14 -24.04 -6.86 9.91
CA LEU A 14 -25.33 -7.56 9.99
C LEU A 14 -25.14 -9.06 10.26
N ALA A 15 -24.26 -9.71 9.52
CA ALA A 15 -23.95 -11.13 9.73
C ALA A 15 -23.29 -11.39 11.10
N GLY A 16 -22.57 -10.40 11.65
CA GLY A 16 -22.06 -10.42 13.02
C GLY A 16 -23.16 -10.30 14.07
N MET A 17 -24.20 -9.49 13.83
CA MET A 17 -25.38 -9.39 14.71
C MET A 17 -26.11 -10.73 14.80
N GLU A 18 -26.36 -11.37 13.66
CA GLU A 18 -27.03 -12.68 13.58
C GLU A 18 -26.25 -13.77 14.35
N ARG A 19 -24.92 -13.74 14.25
CA ARG A 19 -24.03 -14.69 14.93
C ARG A 19 -23.64 -14.29 16.35
N LYS A 20 -24.16 -13.17 16.88
CA LYS A 20 -23.77 -12.57 18.17
C LYS A 20 -22.24 -12.34 18.32
N GLN A 21 -21.57 -12.00 17.22
CA GLN A 21 -20.13 -11.75 17.13
C GLN A 21 -19.85 -10.32 16.66
N LEU A 22 -20.28 -9.33 17.44
CA LEU A 22 -20.11 -7.91 17.09
C LEU A 22 -18.67 -7.41 17.28
N ASP A 23 -17.95 -8.03 18.20
CA ASP A 23 -16.62 -7.62 18.64
C ASP A 23 -15.51 -8.02 17.65
N LYS A 24 -15.87 -8.79 16.61
CA LYS A 24 -14.90 -9.22 15.59
C LYS A 24 -14.35 -7.99 14.87
N LYS A 25 -13.07 -7.70 15.10
CA LYS A 25 -12.33 -6.63 14.41
C LYS A 25 -12.21 -6.97 12.92
N LEU A 26 -12.05 -5.94 12.09
CA LEU A 26 -11.73 -6.12 10.68
C LEU A 26 -10.23 -6.40 10.58
N SER A 27 -9.84 -7.52 9.96
CA SER A 27 -8.43 -7.77 9.68
C SER A 27 -7.98 -7.03 8.42
N VAL A 28 -6.67 -6.84 8.26
CA VAL A 28 -6.09 -6.31 7.01
C VAL A 28 -6.43 -7.22 5.83
N LEU A 29 -6.39 -8.54 6.03
CA LEU A 29 -6.75 -9.51 5.01
C LEU A 29 -8.21 -9.36 4.54
N ASP A 30 -9.15 -9.16 5.47
CA ASP A 30 -10.56 -8.88 5.12
C ASP A 30 -10.66 -7.60 4.28
N ALA A 31 -9.92 -6.56 4.65
CA ALA A 31 -9.91 -5.30 3.91
C ALA A 31 -9.38 -5.49 2.48
N MET A 32 -8.28 -6.24 2.32
CA MET A 32 -7.69 -6.56 1.01
C MET A 32 -8.70 -7.31 0.12
N HIS A 33 -9.38 -8.32 0.67
CA HIS A 33 -10.41 -9.03 -0.07
C HIS A 33 -11.58 -8.12 -0.47
N TYR A 34 -12.03 -7.23 0.42
CA TYR A 34 -13.13 -6.31 0.09
C TYR A 34 -12.74 -5.29 -0.97
N ILE A 35 -11.48 -4.83 -0.97
CA ILE A 35 -10.93 -3.93 -1.97
C ILE A 35 -10.88 -4.64 -3.32
N ALA A 36 -10.32 -5.85 -3.38
CA ALA A 36 -10.26 -6.66 -4.60
C ALA A 36 -11.66 -6.91 -5.18
N SER A 37 -12.59 -7.44 -4.38
CA SER A 37 -13.96 -7.68 -4.83
C SER A 37 -14.71 -6.39 -5.22
N ALA A 38 -14.42 -5.27 -4.57
CA ALA A 38 -15.00 -3.98 -4.93
C ALA A 38 -14.42 -3.40 -6.22
N TRP A 39 -13.18 -3.76 -6.56
CA TRP A 39 -12.50 -3.41 -7.80
C TRP A 39 -13.02 -4.24 -8.97
N ASP A 40 -13.18 -5.56 -8.80
CA ASP A 40 -13.72 -6.45 -9.84
C ASP A 40 -15.15 -6.06 -10.26
N ALA A 41 -15.90 -5.42 -9.36
CA ALA A 41 -17.24 -4.89 -9.64
C ALA A 41 -17.25 -3.53 -10.36
N VAL A 42 -16.09 -2.92 -10.63
CA VAL A 42 -15.98 -1.67 -11.38
C VAL A 42 -16.15 -1.96 -12.86
N THR A 43 -17.10 -1.29 -13.50
CA THR A 43 -17.33 -1.43 -14.94
C THR A 43 -16.44 -0.50 -15.74
N LEU A 44 -16.15 -0.85 -17.00
CA LEU A 44 -15.45 0.03 -17.95
C LEU A 44 -16.14 1.39 -18.08
N GLU A 45 -17.47 1.42 -18.03
CA GLU A 45 -18.27 2.64 -18.02
C GLU A 45 -17.98 3.51 -16.80
N THR A 46 -17.89 2.91 -15.61
CA THR A 46 -17.53 3.65 -14.39
C THR A 46 -16.15 4.29 -14.51
N ILE A 47 -15.20 3.58 -15.12
CA ILE A 47 -13.85 4.09 -15.38
C ILE A 47 -13.93 5.25 -16.38
N ALA A 48 -14.59 5.05 -17.51
CA ALA A 48 -14.76 6.08 -18.55
C ALA A 48 -15.42 7.35 -18.00
N ASN A 49 -16.47 7.20 -17.19
CA ASN A 49 -17.15 8.32 -16.53
C ASN A 49 -16.21 9.03 -15.54
N SER A 50 -15.36 8.30 -14.82
CA SER A 50 -14.37 8.90 -13.91
C SER A 50 -13.36 9.76 -14.67
N PHE A 51 -12.84 9.27 -15.81
CA PHE A 51 -11.96 10.07 -16.69
C PHE A 51 -12.69 11.30 -17.24
N ARG A 52 -13.95 11.14 -17.66
CA ARG A 52 -14.79 12.24 -18.15
C ARG A 52 -14.97 13.34 -17.10
N HIS A 53 -15.26 12.95 -15.85
CA HIS A 53 -15.38 13.89 -14.72
C HIS A 53 -14.08 14.62 -14.40
N CYS A 54 -12.92 14.03 -14.67
CA CYS A 54 -11.62 14.66 -14.52
C CYS A 54 -11.21 15.52 -15.73
N GLY A 55 -12.11 15.77 -16.68
CA GLY A 55 -11.82 16.57 -17.88
C GLY A 55 -11.09 15.82 -18.99
N PHE A 56 -10.82 14.52 -18.84
CA PHE A 56 -10.27 13.69 -19.91
C PHE A 56 -11.38 13.30 -20.89
N ASN A 57 -11.86 14.28 -21.65
CA ASN A 57 -12.73 14.03 -22.78
C ASN A 57 -11.86 13.59 -23.96
N ARG A 58 -12.08 12.38 -24.47
CA ARG A 58 -11.57 12.00 -25.80
C ARG A 58 -12.25 12.91 -26.82
N SER A 59 -11.62 14.05 -27.12
CA SER A 59 -12.00 14.92 -28.22
C SER A 59 -11.82 14.12 -29.51
N GLY A 60 -12.86 13.39 -29.93
CA GLY A 60 -12.80 12.56 -31.12
C GLY A 60 -13.87 11.48 -31.29
N ALA A 61 -14.45 10.90 -30.23
CA ALA A 61 -15.51 9.90 -30.43
C ALA A 61 -16.39 9.64 -29.21
N CYS A 62 -17.70 9.58 -29.50
CA CYS A 62 -18.81 9.12 -28.67
C CYS A 62 -19.38 10.15 -27.68
N SER A 63 -20.29 10.95 -28.23
CA SER A 63 -21.34 11.60 -27.46
C SER A 63 -22.34 10.54 -27.00
N THR A 64 -22.34 10.20 -25.71
CA THR A 64 -23.50 9.60 -25.07
C THR A 64 -23.99 10.59 -24.03
N SER A 65 -25.15 11.17 -24.34
CA SER A 65 -25.90 12.08 -23.51
C SER A 65 -26.45 11.33 -22.30
N GLU A 66 -25.82 11.49 -21.14
CA GLU A 66 -26.52 11.36 -19.85
C GLU A 66 -26.28 12.62 -19.02
N ALA A 67 -27.36 13.07 -18.38
CA ALA A 67 -27.52 14.39 -17.78
C ALA A 67 -26.30 14.84 -16.97
N ALA A 68 -25.65 15.88 -17.46
CA ALA A 68 -24.58 16.57 -16.75
C ALA A 68 -25.11 17.10 -15.42
N VAL A 69 -24.71 16.46 -14.33
CA VAL A 69 -24.74 17.07 -13.01
C VAL A 69 -23.78 18.27 -13.08
N PRO A 70 -24.18 19.49 -12.67
CA PRO A 70 -23.29 20.64 -12.75
C PRO A 70 -22.13 20.40 -11.80
N VAL A 71 -20.96 20.10 -12.36
CA VAL A 71 -19.70 20.07 -11.62
C VAL A 71 -19.19 21.50 -11.64
N ASP A 72 -19.11 22.06 -10.42
CA ASP A 72 -18.45 23.31 -10.06
C ASP A 72 -17.13 23.46 -10.84
N ASP A 73 -16.84 24.68 -11.30
CA ASP A 73 -15.73 25.06 -12.17
C ASP A 73 -14.34 24.74 -11.56
N GLU A 74 -13.96 23.46 -11.52
CA GLU A 74 -12.56 23.04 -11.33
C GLU A 74 -11.79 23.33 -12.62
N PRO A 75 -10.58 23.91 -12.54
CA PRO A 75 -9.81 24.26 -13.72
C PRO A 75 -9.57 23.00 -14.56
N GLU A 76 -10.10 23.04 -15.78
CA GLU A 76 -9.97 21.98 -16.76
C GLU A 76 -8.48 21.63 -16.92
N PHE A 77 -8.11 20.39 -16.57
CA PHE A 77 -6.70 19.97 -16.49
C PHE A 77 -5.94 20.16 -17.82
N GLY A 78 -6.67 20.30 -18.93
CA GLY A 78 -6.13 20.62 -20.25
C GLY A 78 -5.67 22.07 -20.44
N SER A 79 -5.94 22.97 -19.48
CA SER A 79 -5.54 24.38 -19.50
C SER A 79 -4.36 24.69 -18.56
N LEU A 80 -3.77 23.67 -17.93
CA LEU A 80 -2.54 23.84 -17.17
C LEU A 80 -1.39 24.09 -18.14
N GLU A 81 -1.05 25.36 -18.33
CA GLU A 81 0.23 25.76 -18.89
C GLU A 81 1.34 25.29 -17.95
N LEU A 82 1.90 24.12 -18.24
CA LEU A 82 3.09 23.62 -17.57
C LEU A 82 4.27 24.53 -17.92
N PRO A 83 4.93 25.14 -16.93
CA PRO A 83 6.11 25.95 -17.19
C PRO A 83 7.26 25.06 -17.64
N GLY A 84 7.68 25.17 -18.89
CA GLY A 84 8.80 24.43 -19.45
C GLY A 84 8.41 23.54 -20.63
N SER A 85 9.43 22.98 -21.28
CA SER A 85 9.27 22.02 -22.35
C SER A 85 9.18 20.60 -21.79
N PHE A 86 8.63 19.66 -22.57
CA PHE A 86 8.63 18.24 -22.21
C PHE A 86 10.03 17.73 -21.82
N ALA A 87 11.07 18.19 -22.52
CA ALA A 87 12.45 17.79 -22.28
C ALA A 87 12.93 18.14 -20.87
N ASP A 88 12.45 19.25 -20.29
CA ASP A 88 12.82 19.69 -18.94
C ASP A 88 12.32 18.72 -17.86
N TYR A 89 11.26 17.96 -18.16
CA TYR A 89 10.72 16.94 -17.27
C TYR A 89 11.31 15.55 -17.48
N VAL A 90 11.87 15.26 -18.66
CA VAL A 90 12.42 13.93 -18.98
C VAL A 90 13.67 13.62 -18.17
N GLY A 91 14.54 14.61 -17.97
CA GLY A 91 15.80 14.46 -17.23
C GLY A 91 15.83 15.21 -15.90
N ALA A 92 14.66 15.53 -15.34
CA ALA A 92 14.57 16.33 -14.12
C ALA A 92 15.27 15.67 -12.92
N ASP A 93 15.43 14.35 -12.95
CA ASP A 93 16.06 13.55 -11.91
C ASP A 93 17.43 12.96 -12.32
N ASP A 94 17.95 13.28 -13.51
CA ASP A 94 19.22 12.71 -14.02
C ASP A 94 20.41 12.98 -13.09
N ASP A 95 20.46 14.16 -12.47
CA ASP A 95 21.53 14.60 -11.56
C ASP A 95 21.16 14.43 -10.07
N VAL A 96 20.04 13.74 -9.76
CA VAL A 96 19.62 13.51 -8.37
C VAL A 96 20.44 12.36 -7.80
N ALA A 97 21.30 12.68 -6.83
CA ALA A 97 22.04 11.67 -6.09
C ALA A 97 21.08 10.69 -5.37
N VAL A 98 21.08 9.43 -5.80
CA VAL A 98 20.20 8.37 -5.24
C VAL A 98 20.77 7.80 -3.94
N CYS A 99 22.09 7.80 -3.80
CA CYS A 99 22.82 7.32 -2.63
C CYS A 99 23.96 8.27 -2.30
N SER A 100 24.33 8.35 -1.02
CA SER A 100 25.63 8.89 -0.63
C SER A 100 26.75 8.01 -1.17
N GLU A 101 27.83 8.61 -1.65
CA GLU A 101 29.08 7.89 -1.93
C GLU A 101 29.68 7.46 -0.59
N VAL A 102 29.51 6.19 -0.23
CA VAL A 102 30.17 5.60 0.94
C VAL A 102 31.46 4.94 0.45
N SER A 103 32.61 5.33 1.00
CA SER A 103 33.88 4.67 0.66
C SER A 103 33.84 3.21 1.13
N LEU A 104 34.61 2.36 0.45
CA LEU A 104 34.86 1.00 0.94
C LEU A 104 35.43 1.01 2.37
N ASP A 105 36.25 2.02 2.68
CA ASP A 105 36.83 2.21 4.02
C ASP A 105 35.76 2.51 5.09
N ASP A 106 34.77 3.35 4.76
CA ASP A 106 33.65 3.70 5.65
C ASP A 106 32.75 2.48 5.94
N ILE A 107 32.57 1.60 4.95
CA ILE A 107 31.85 0.33 5.10
C ILE A 107 32.61 -0.60 6.04
N ILE A 108 33.93 -0.70 5.88
CA ILE A 108 34.79 -1.55 6.72
C ILE A 108 34.75 -1.06 8.16
N GLU A 109 34.81 0.26 8.39
CA GLU A 109 34.70 0.83 9.73
C GLU A 109 33.35 0.49 10.40
N THR A 110 32.25 0.54 9.64
CA THR A 110 30.90 0.23 10.14
C THR A 110 30.70 -1.26 10.47
N VAL A 111 31.35 -2.16 9.74
CA VAL A 111 31.19 -3.62 9.88
C VAL A 111 32.20 -4.22 10.86
N ARG A 112 33.31 -3.53 11.15
CA ARG A 112 34.30 -4.04 12.10
C ARG A 112 33.63 -4.19 13.47
N PRO A 113 33.54 -5.42 14.01
CA PRO A 113 33.15 -5.58 15.39
C PRO A 113 34.19 -4.86 16.24
N ASP A 114 33.72 -4.06 17.20
CA ASP A 114 34.54 -3.45 18.24
C ASP A 114 35.30 -4.55 18.99
N THR A 115 36.46 -4.92 18.46
CA THR A 115 37.40 -5.82 19.10
C THR A 115 38.30 -4.99 19.98
N ALA A 116 37.66 -4.32 20.94
CA ALA A 116 38.29 -3.59 22.02
C ALA A 116 37.48 -3.79 23.31
N GLY A 117 37.58 -5.01 23.86
CA GLY A 117 37.49 -5.24 25.31
C GLY A 117 36.11 -5.54 25.90
N THR A 118 35.78 -6.82 26.05
CA THR A 118 35.92 -7.48 27.36
C THR A 118 35.69 -8.98 27.21
N SER A 119 36.67 -9.73 27.71
CA SER A 119 36.56 -11.14 28.04
C SER A 119 35.51 -11.30 29.14
N ASP A 120 34.57 -12.23 29.00
CA ASP A 120 34.34 -13.20 30.06
C ASP A 120 33.67 -14.45 29.50
N GLU A 121 34.26 -15.58 29.89
CA GLU A 121 33.85 -16.94 29.56
C GLU A 121 32.66 -17.29 30.45
N GLU A 122 31.48 -17.58 29.88
CA GLU A 122 30.40 -18.22 30.63
C GLU A 122 30.20 -19.64 30.07
N GLU A 123 30.55 -20.56 30.96
CA GLU A 123 30.62 -22.01 30.85
C GLU A 123 29.23 -22.62 30.56
N ILE A 124 29.18 -23.58 29.64
CA ILE A 124 27.96 -24.35 29.32
C ILE A 124 27.78 -25.42 30.41
N ASP A 125 26.82 -25.25 31.32
CA ASP A 125 26.37 -26.32 32.23
C ASP A 125 25.21 -27.11 31.59
N ASP A 126 25.55 -28.22 30.92
CA ASP A 126 24.61 -29.26 30.52
C ASP A 126 24.69 -30.42 31.52
N ALA A 127 24.04 -30.25 32.68
CA ALA A 127 23.93 -31.28 33.70
C ALA A 127 22.86 -32.33 33.33
N ALA A 128 23.28 -33.35 32.58
CA ALA A 128 22.59 -34.63 32.51
C ALA A 128 22.69 -35.37 33.86
N ALA A 129 21.60 -35.44 34.62
CA ALA A 129 21.44 -36.38 35.73
C ALA A 129 20.46 -37.49 35.34
N ALA A 130 21.00 -38.68 35.11
CA ALA A 130 20.28 -39.89 34.76
C ALA A 130 19.64 -40.60 35.98
N SER A 131 18.46 -41.15 35.73
CA SER A 131 17.89 -42.41 36.25
C SER A 131 17.34 -42.51 37.68
N ALA A 132 16.05 -42.89 37.74
CA ALA A 132 15.37 -43.88 38.61
C ALA A 132 13.90 -43.44 38.76
N SER A 133 12.82 -44.22 38.63
CA SER A 133 12.55 -45.65 38.62
C SER A 133 11.12 -45.81 38.06
N VAL A 134 10.83 -46.88 37.31
CA VAL A 134 9.45 -47.25 36.88
C VAL A 134 8.93 -48.38 37.78
N PRO A 135 7.76 -48.23 38.40
CA PRO A 135 6.83 -49.33 38.71
C PRO A 135 5.52 -49.10 37.92
N THR A 136 4.83 -50.07 37.32
CA THR A 136 4.60 -51.50 37.62
C THR A 136 4.33 -52.24 36.31
#